data_AF-A0A941UTB6-F1
#
_entry.id   AF-A0A941UTB6-F1
#
_cell.length_a   1.000
_cell.length_b   1.000
_cell.length_c   1.000
_cell.angle_alpha   90.00
_cell.angle_beta   90.00
_cell.angle_gamma   90.00
#
_symmetry.space_group_name_H-M   'P 1'
#
loop_
_entity.id
_entity.type
_entity.pdbx_description
1 polymer ?
#
loop_
_entity_poly.entity_id
_entity_poly.type
_entity_poly.pdbx_seq_one_letter_code
_entity_poly.pdbx_strand_id
1 'polypeptide(L)'
;MDSLIAFYQKNMAASVMAMLLLPLACALLYGSLKSFWQKKKAKQHSIAIYEYLVASSGNPNAATTDEIAKALNIPRNEVIELCSNHPQIADAGKRQRSWKLKAADEVVAEPEQNKKKK
;
A
#
# COMPACT_ATOMS: atom_id res chain seq x y z
N MET A 1 -22.00 -31.42 -38.24
CA MET A 1 -22.07 -30.45 -37.12
C MET A 1 -22.86 -31.02 -35.93
N ASP A 2 -23.37 -32.25 -36.05
CA ASP A 2 -24.30 -32.88 -35.10
C ASP A 2 -23.63 -33.43 -33.83
N SER A 3 -22.33 -33.71 -33.86
CA SER A 3 -21.58 -34.23 -32.71
C SER A 3 -21.36 -33.19 -31.59
N LEU A 4 -21.20 -31.92 -31.95
CA LEU A 4 -21.07 -30.81 -31.00
C LEU A 4 -22.39 -30.52 -30.27
N ILE A 5 -23.51 -30.63 -30.98
CA ILE A 5 -24.85 -30.39 -30.45
C ILE A 5 -25.25 -31.53 -29.49
N ALA A 6 -24.94 -32.78 -29.84
CA ALA A 6 -25.20 -33.94 -28.98
C ALA A 6 -24.35 -33.94 -27.69
N PHE A 7 -23.09 -33.48 -27.78
CA PHE A 7 -22.24 -33.29 -26.60
C PHE A 7 -22.74 -32.17 -25.70
N TYR A 8 -23.24 -31.08 -26.30
CA TYR A 8 -23.88 -29.97 -25.59
C TYR A 8 -25.14 -30.42 -24.86
N GLN A 9 -26.04 -31.16 -25.52
CA GLN A 9 -27.28 -31.67 -24.91
C GLN A 9 -27.02 -32.57 -23.70
N LYS A 10 -26.03 -33.47 -23.79
CA LYS A 10 -25.70 -34.40 -22.70
C LYS A 10 -25.11 -33.70 -21.47
N ASN A 11 -24.49 -32.55 -21.68
CA ASN A 11 -23.83 -31.74 -20.65
C ASN A 11 -24.51 -30.37 -20.45
N MET A 12 -25.76 -30.17 -20.90
CA MET A 12 -26.45 -28.87 -20.84
C MET A 12 -26.48 -28.29 -19.43
N ALA A 13 -26.71 -29.15 -18.42
CA ALA A 13 -26.66 -28.74 -17.03
C ALA A 13 -25.26 -28.26 -16.60
N ALA A 14 -24.19 -28.96 -17.03
CA ALA A 14 -22.82 -28.59 -16.73
C ALA A 14 -22.38 -27.32 -17.47
N SER A 15 -22.83 -27.11 -18.72
CA SER A 15 -22.50 -25.90 -19.48
C SER A 15 -23.21 -24.67 -18.92
N VAL A 16 -24.48 -24.80 -18.50
CA VAL A 16 -25.25 -23.73 -17.85
C VAL A 16 -24.65 -23.39 -16.47
N MET A 17 -24.26 -24.41 -15.70
CA MET A 17 -23.54 -24.22 -14.43
C MET A 17 -22.19 -23.52 -14.64
N ALA A 18 -21.42 -23.92 -15.66
CA ALA A 18 -20.16 -23.26 -15.99
C ALA A 18 -20.36 -21.80 -16.42
N MET A 19 -21.42 -21.50 -17.18
CA MET A 19 -21.77 -20.13 -17.59
C MET A 19 -22.18 -19.24 -16.41
N LEU A 20 -22.79 -19.80 -15.37
CA LEU A 20 -23.14 -19.08 -14.13
C LEU A 20 -21.96 -18.93 -13.17
N LEU A 21 -21.03 -19.90 -13.16
CA LEU A 21 -19.88 -19.90 -12.24
C LEU A 21 -18.66 -19.15 -12.78
N LEU A 22 -18.50 -19.05 -14.10
CA LEU A 22 -17.39 -18.31 -14.73
C LEU A 22 -17.36 -16.82 -14.35
N PRO A 23 -18.49 -16.08 -14.34
CA PRO A 23 -18.52 -14.69 -13.88
C PRO A 23 -18.12 -14.57 -12.41
N LEU A 24 -18.54 -15.53 -11.58
CA LEU A 24 -18.23 -15.56 -10.14
C LEU A 24 -16.73 -15.81 -9.91
N ALA A 25 -16.13 -16.76 -10.64
CA ALA A 25 -14.71 -17.04 -10.59
C ALA A 25 -13.88 -15.84 -11.09
N CYS A 26 -14.29 -15.19 -12.18
CA CYS A 26 -13.64 -13.99 -12.69
C CYS A 26 -13.72 -12.81 -11.69
N ALA A 27 -14.85 -12.64 -10.99
CA ALA A 27 -15.00 -11.60 -9.97
C ALA A 27 -14.06 -11.81 -8.77
N LEU A 28 -13.93 -13.06 -8.30
CA LEU A 28 -13.00 -13.42 -7.22
C LEU A 28 -11.54 -13.19 -7.62
N LEU A 29 -11.17 -13.57 -8.85
CA LEU A 29 -9.84 -13.31 -9.38
C LEU A 29 -9.57 -11.81 -9.50
N TYR A 30 -10.51 -11.02 -10.04
CA TYR A 30 -10.35 -9.57 -10.18
C TYR A 30 -10.17 -8.86 -8.83
N GLY A 31 -10.94 -9.25 -7.80
CA GLY A 31 -10.80 -8.73 -6.45
C GLY A 31 -9.43 -9.01 -5.83
N SER A 32 -8.94 -10.26 -5.98
CA SER A 32 -7.63 -10.67 -5.45
C SER A 32 -6.46 -9.97 -6.14
N LEU A 33 -6.51 -9.82 -7.47
CA LEU A 33 -5.50 -9.08 -8.21
C LEU A 33 -5.46 -7.63 -7.74
N LYS A 34 -6.61 -6.93 -7.67
CA LYS A 34 -6.67 -5.53 -7.25
C LYS A 34 -6.03 -5.30 -5.88
N SER A 35 -6.28 -6.19 -4.91
CA SER A 35 -5.67 -6.10 -3.57
C SER A 35 -4.14 -6.24 -3.62
N PHE A 36 -3.63 -7.14 -4.46
CA PHE A 36 -2.18 -7.33 -4.63
C PHE A 36 -1.50 -6.09 -5.24
N TRP A 37 -2.12 -5.49 -6.26
CA TRP A 37 -1.61 -4.26 -6.89
C TRP A 37 -1.59 -3.08 -5.91
N GLN A 38 -2.63 -2.93 -5.08
CA GLN A 38 -2.66 -1.87 -4.07
C GLN A 38 -1.57 -2.03 -3.02
N LYS A 39 -1.36 -3.26 -2.51
CA LYS A 39 -0.26 -3.54 -1.56
C LYS A 39 1.11 -3.25 -2.16
N LYS A 40 1.32 -3.62 -3.43
CA LYS A 40 2.58 -3.34 -4.14
C LYS A 40 2.78 -1.84 -4.34
N LYS A 41 1.73 -1.11 -4.72
CA LYS A 41 1.77 0.34 -4.92
C LYS A 41 2.09 1.08 -3.62
N ALA A 42 1.44 0.72 -2.52
CA ALA A 42 1.70 1.30 -1.20
C ALA A 42 3.17 1.09 -0.75
N LYS A 43 3.75 -0.10 -0.99
CA LYS A 43 5.17 -0.35 -0.71
C LYS A 43 6.09 0.53 -1.56
N GLN A 44 5.81 0.65 -2.86
CA GLN A 44 6.62 1.49 -3.76
C GLN A 44 6.54 2.96 -3.37
N HIS A 45 5.34 3.46 -3.06
CA HIS A 45 5.11 4.81 -2.59
C HIS A 45 5.86 5.08 -1.27
N SER A 46 5.82 4.13 -0.33
CA SER A 46 6.54 4.24 0.94
C SER A 46 8.05 4.37 0.73
N ILE A 47 8.63 3.58 -0.17
CA ILE A 47 10.06 3.63 -0.50
C ILE A 47 10.40 4.96 -1.16
N ALA A 48 9.59 5.42 -2.12
CA ALA A 48 9.81 6.69 -2.80
C ALA A 48 9.76 7.89 -1.84
N ILE A 49 8.85 7.87 -0.86
CA ILE A 49 8.78 8.89 0.21
C ILE A 49 10.07 8.87 1.05
N TYR A 50 10.53 7.68 1.44
CA TYR A 50 11.77 7.54 2.19
C TYR A 50 12.98 8.05 1.39
N GLU A 51 13.15 7.63 0.14
CA GLU A 51 14.22 8.08 -0.75
C GLU A 51 14.18 9.60 -0.97
N TYR A 52 12.98 10.17 -1.14
CA TYR A 52 12.79 11.61 -1.24
C TYR A 52 13.27 12.34 0.02
N LEU A 53 12.92 11.82 1.21
CA LEU A 53 13.38 12.37 2.48
C LEU A 53 14.89 12.17 2.71
N VAL A 54 15.47 11.08 2.22
CA VAL A 54 16.93 10.84 2.23
C VAL A 54 17.64 11.84 1.31
N ALA A 55 17.15 12.04 0.09
CA ALA A 55 17.69 13.05 -0.83
C ALA A 55 17.53 14.47 -0.26
N SER A 56 16.43 14.73 0.45
CA SER A 56 16.19 16.00 1.14
C SER A 56 16.87 16.11 2.51
N SER A 57 17.55 15.07 3.01
CA SER A 57 18.16 15.08 4.36
C SER A 57 19.29 16.10 4.52
N GLY A 58 19.86 16.58 3.39
CA GLY A 58 20.78 17.71 3.37
C GLY A 58 20.12 19.09 3.58
N ASN A 59 18.79 19.15 3.60
CA ASN A 59 18.03 20.37 3.88
C ASN A 59 17.62 20.37 5.37
N PRO A 60 17.97 21.41 6.15
CA PRO A 60 17.62 21.47 7.57
C PRO A 60 16.10 21.58 7.83
N ASN A 61 15.30 21.82 6.78
CA ASN A 61 13.86 21.92 6.87
C ASN A 61 13.19 20.57 6.64
N ALA A 62 12.23 20.23 7.50
CA ALA A 62 11.37 19.06 7.31
C ALA A 62 10.48 19.23 6.08
N ALA A 63 10.31 18.18 5.28
CA ALA A 63 9.48 18.21 4.08
C ALA A 63 8.01 18.14 4.45
N THR A 64 7.21 19.08 3.94
CA THR A 64 5.77 19.08 4.18
C THR A 64 5.08 17.94 3.42
N THR A 65 3.94 17.49 3.94
CA THR A 65 3.07 16.53 3.22
C THR A 65 2.78 16.98 1.79
N ASP A 66 2.68 18.29 1.56
CA ASP A 66 2.31 18.90 0.28
C ASP A 66 3.44 18.83 -0.74
N GLU A 67 4.67 19.08 -0.29
CA GLU A 67 5.87 18.94 -1.09
C GLU A 67 6.08 17.49 -1.53
N ILE A 68 5.93 16.55 -0.59
CA ILE A 68 6.05 15.11 -0.88
C ILE A 68 4.95 14.66 -1.85
N ALA A 69 3.70 15.06 -1.59
CA ALA A 69 2.56 14.73 -2.45
C ALA A 69 2.75 15.26 -3.88
N LYS A 70 3.26 16.49 -4.02
CA LYS A 70 3.54 17.10 -5.33
C LYS A 70 4.73 16.46 -6.04
N ALA A 71 5.82 16.18 -5.31
CA ALA A 71 7.03 15.60 -5.88
C ALA A 71 6.82 14.17 -6.39
N LEU A 72 6.04 13.37 -5.66
CA LEU A 72 5.81 11.96 -5.97
C LEU A 72 4.48 11.70 -6.70
N ASN A 73 3.67 12.74 -6.90
CA ASN A 73 2.31 12.64 -7.45
C ASN A 73 1.42 11.63 -6.69
N ILE A 74 1.52 11.67 -5.36
CA ILE A 74 0.78 10.79 -4.43
C ILE A 74 -0.27 11.65 -3.71
N PRO A 75 -1.50 11.14 -3.49
CA PRO A 75 -2.50 11.87 -2.72
C PRO A 75 -2.03 12.11 -1.28
N ARG A 76 -2.28 13.31 -0.75
CA ARG A 76 -1.85 13.73 0.61
C ARG A 76 -2.22 12.71 1.71
N ASN A 77 -3.42 12.13 1.63
CA ASN A 77 -3.89 11.16 2.62
C ASN A 77 -3.00 9.92 2.65
N GLU A 78 -2.55 9.46 1.48
CA GLU A 78 -1.67 8.30 1.35
C GLU A 78 -0.25 8.65 1.83
N VAL A 79 0.24 9.86 1.55
CA VAL A 79 1.52 10.34 2.12
C VAL A 79 1.47 10.33 3.64
N ILE A 80 0.41 10.87 4.24
CA ILE A 80 0.21 10.89 5.70
C ILE A 80 0.22 9.46 6.27
N GLU A 81 -0.55 8.56 5.68
CA GLU A 81 -0.67 7.18 6.14
C GLU A 81 0.67 6.44 6.05
N LEU A 82 1.37 6.58 4.92
CA LEU A 82 2.66 5.93 4.68
C LEU A 82 3.75 6.50 5.60
N CYS A 83 3.83 7.82 5.76
CA CYS A 83 4.79 8.45 6.67
C CYS A 83 4.53 8.06 8.14
N SER A 84 3.27 8.01 8.56
CA SER A 84 2.90 7.67 9.95
C SER A 84 3.21 6.22 10.29
N ASN A 85 3.15 5.32 9.31
CA ASN A 85 3.42 3.89 9.48
C ASN A 85 4.89 3.51 9.22
N HIS A 86 5.75 4.46 8.81
CA HIS A 86 7.13 4.17 8.46
C HIS A 86 8.04 4.20 9.70
N PRO A 87 8.86 3.16 9.94
CA PRO A 87 9.67 3.06 11.16
C PRO A 87 10.74 4.16 11.26
N GLN A 88 11.24 4.65 10.12
CA GLN A 88 12.36 5.59 10.05
C GLN A 88 11.94 7.04 9.79
N ILE A 89 10.64 7.31 9.60
CA ILE A 89 10.14 8.68 9.40
C ILE A 89 9.53 9.15 10.73
N ALA A 90 9.80 10.40 11.10
CA ALA A 90 9.20 11.04 12.24
C ALA A 90 8.43 12.29 11.80
N ASP A 91 7.36 12.59 12.53
CA ASP A 91 6.69 13.88 12.44
C ASP A 91 7.62 14.96 13.00
N ALA A 92 7.91 15.97 12.20
CA ALA A 92 8.78 17.08 12.55
C ALA A 92 8.06 18.20 13.32
N GLY A 93 6.71 18.16 13.43
CA GLY A 93 5.97 19.06 14.30
C GLY A 93 4.52 19.36 13.88
N LYS A 94 3.74 19.89 14.83
CA LYS A 94 2.28 20.12 14.73
C LYS A 94 1.82 21.12 13.66
N ARG A 95 2.70 21.95 13.09
CA ARG A 95 2.32 22.94 12.08
C ARG A 95 2.61 22.36 10.68
N GLN A 96 1.54 22.12 9.92
CA GLN A 96 1.53 21.66 8.53
C GLN A 96 1.97 20.21 8.23
N ARG A 97 2.01 19.30 9.22
CA ARG A 97 2.37 17.87 9.04
C ARG A 97 3.61 17.72 8.16
N SER A 98 4.74 18.13 8.71
CA SER A 98 6.05 18.00 8.08
C SER A 98 6.74 16.73 8.58
N TRP A 99 7.53 16.12 7.72
CA TRP A 99 8.15 14.82 7.92
C TRP A 99 9.66 14.94 7.79
N LYS A 100 10.36 14.26 8.68
CA LYS A 100 11.83 14.17 8.68
C LYS A 100 12.26 12.73 8.88
N LEU A 101 13.49 12.40 8.49
CA LEU A 101 14.09 11.13 8.86
C LEU A 101 14.45 11.16 10.35
N LYS A 102 14.21 10.04 11.03
CA LYS A 102 14.75 9.81 12.37
C LYS A 102 16.27 9.77 12.29
N ALA A 103 16.93 10.30 13.32
CA ALA A 103 18.38 10.14 13.42
C ALA A 103 18.70 8.63 13.52
N ALA A 104 19.83 8.19 12.95
CA ALA A 104 20.23 6.78 12.97
C ALA A 104 20.27 6.20 14.41
N ASP A 105 20.52 7.06 15.41
CA ASP A 105 20.56 6.71 16.83
C ASP A 105 19.16 6.48 17.45
N GLU A 106 18.07 6.95 16.82
CA GLU A 106 16.69 6.78 17.30
C GLU A 106 16.01 5.51 16.74
N VAL A 107 16.56 4.90 15.69
CA VAL A 107 15.98 3.70 15.05
C VAL A 107 16.26 2.41 15.86
N VAL A 108 17.22 2.46 16.79
CA VAL A 108 17.60 1.33 17.66
C VAL A 108 16.75 1.26 18.94
N ALA A 109 15.95 2.29 19.23
CA ALA A 109 15.14 2.35 20.45
C ALA A 109 13.67 1.95 20.22
N GLU A 110 13.41 0.65 20.02
CA GLU A 110 12.14 0.07 20.46
C GLU A 110 12.20 -0.20 21.99
N PRO A 111 11.09 -0.06 22.72
CA PRO A 111 11.10 0.28 24.13
C PRO A 111 11.30 -0.95 25.01
N GLU A 112 12.53 -1.19 25.46
CA GLU A 112 12.74 -2.04 26.61
C GLU A 112 12.51 -1.26 27.92
N GLN A 113 11.64 -1.82 28.75
CA GLN A 113 11.55 -1.61 30.19
C GLN A 113 10.71 -0.44 30.73
N ASN A 114 9.39 -0.64 30.72
CA ASN A 114 8.57 -0.21 31.86
C ASN A 114 8.52 -1.33 32.92
N LYS A 115 9.56 -1.42 33.75
CA LYS A 115 9.49 -2.09 35.05
C LYS A 115 10.11 -1.19 36.11
N LYS A 116 9.33 -0.96 37.17
CA LYS A 116 9.63 -0.32 38.46
C LYS A 116 9.50 1.21 38.50
N LYS A 117 8.40 1.66 39.12
CA LYS A 117 8.45 2.13 40.52
C LYS A 117 7.03 2.39 41.05
N LYS A 118 6.57 1.51 41.94
CA LYS A 118 5.83 1.90 43.14
C LYS A 118 6.19 0.93 44.26
#